data_AF-A0AAD7EU71-F1
#
_entry.id   AF-A0AAD7EU71-F1
#
_cell.length_a   1.000
_cell.length_b   1.000
_cell.length_c   1.000
_cell.angle_alpha   90.00
_cell.angle_beta   90.00
_cell.angle_gamma   90.00
#
_symmetry.space_group_name_H-M   'P 1'
#
loop_
_entity.id
_entity.type
_entity.pdbx_description
1 polymer ?
#
loop_
_entity_poly.entity_id
_entity_poly.type
_entity_poly.pdbx_seq_one_letter_code
_entity_poly.pdbx_strand_id
1 'polypeptide(L)'
;MPTISETADLTPTSPLSRLLFPADPVQEDHSWMAENEWTIASILRCVESGSCSQNQTKVVILAANPFRGVLRGDNGGEAIWANSTVIALRRLGYSFLYASSRDHTSQLYYMFRRLVSAIFEDVPDVMACFHDQDCVLREHRPHGIPAWKLFSFHFWGTPENPLGKKWTLSPEKYRGSENTYLGYSVEPQCAARSFIPHHLRPHQAYVYAKDARYFNGSQYAYTPDFFEAASAAAGVQFLAGVHDHPLPEFFPSNITNVGFMPTTEFYGRVAESRVLVGVGRPTMHVFLSMHSNSRTNERTISSPTPYEALCLGVPFINPILSWDKNDPTNKTRWNSQHDTLKHLDPPYVYNVFKGDKEGFVNAVVDASSHPIESFVLDDMRMSSVEARVAAIIETNWKAEAAELLAERKASGSGEKFWL
;
A
#
# COMPACT_ATOMS: atom_id res chain seq x y z
N MET A 1 58.35 -51.66 -6.61
CA MET A 1 57.12 -51.23 -7.31
C MET A 1 55.96 -51.31 -6.33
N PRO A 2 55.43 -50.19 -5.86
CA PRO A 2 54.05 -50.09 -5.42
C PRO A 2 53.23 -49.34 -6.48
N THR A 3 52.17 -49.98 -6.92
CA THR A 3 51.13 -49.43 -7.79
C THR A 3 50.31 -48.40 -7.03
N ILE A 4 50.34 -47.15 -7.50
CA ILE A 4 49.39 -46.11 -7.12
C ILE A 4 48.07 -46.44 -7.82
N SER A 5 47.11 -46.96 -7.07
CA SER A 5 45.74 -47.12 -7.51
C SER A 5 45.01 -45.80 -7.31
N GLU A 6 45.12 -44.93 -8.29
CA GLU A 6 44.36 -43.68 -8.38
C GLU A 6 43.05 -43.97 -9.12
N THR A 7 42.03 -44.37 -8.36
CA THR A 7 40.63 -44.23 -8.78
C THR A 7 39.97 -43.35 -7.75
N ALA A 8 40.25 -42.04 -7.85
CA ALA A 8 39.40 -41.02 -7.25
C ALA A 8 38.06 -41.11 -7.98
N ASP A 9 37.11 -41.74 -7.31
CA ASP A 9 35.70 -41.75 -7.65
C ASP A 9 35.25 -40.28 -7.67
N LEU A 10 35.17 -39.69 -8.86
CA LEU A 10 34.63 -38.35 -9.09
C LEU A 10 33.12 -38.40 -8.86
N THR A 11 32.73 -38.45 -7.59
CA THR A 11 31.35 -38.22 -7.19
C THR A 11 30.89 -36.86 -7.71
N PRO A 12 29.59 -36.71 -8.05
CA PRO A 12 29.07 -35.51 -8.71
C PRO A 12 29.48 -34.26 -7.95
N THR A 13 30.16 -33.36 -8.64
CA THR A 13 30.53 -32.02 -8.18
C THR A 13 29.37 -31.41 -7.41
N SER A 14 29.60 -30.98 -6.17
CA SER A 14 28.58 -30.30 -5.36
C SER A 14 27.92 -29.18 -6.19
N PRO A 15 26.57 -29.07 -6.19
CA PRO A 15 25.89 -28.00 -6.92
C PRO A 15 26.49 -26.64 -6.58
N LEU A 16 26.71 -25.78 -7.57
CA LEU A 16 27.31 -24.45 -7.38
C LEU A 16 26.51 -23.64 -6.35
N SER A 17 25.17 -23.80 -6.35
CA SER A 17 24.30 -23.25 -5.31
C SER A 17 24.71 -23.62 -3.87
N ARG A 18 25.18 -24.84 -3.59
CA ARG A 18 25.66 -25.25 -2.26
C ARG A 18 27.05 -24.72 -1.93
N LEU A 19 27.86 -24.44 -2.95
CA LEU A 19 29.20 -23.87 -2.77
C LEU A 19 29.13 -22.37 -2.45
N LEU A 20 28.23 -21.64 -3.12
CA LEU A 20 28.05 -20.20 -2.93
C LEU A 20 27.20 -19.86 -1.71
N PHE A 21 26.24 -20.73 -1.36
CA PHE A 21 25.31 -20.54 -0.25
C PHE A 21 25.34 -21.79 0.64
N PRO A 22 26.39 -21.97 1.46
CA PRO A 22 26.45 -23.06 2.40
C PRO A 22 25.26 -22.97 3.38
N ALA A 23 24.75 -24.11 3.82
CA ALA A 23 23.68 -24.12 4.81
C ALA A 23 24.24 -23.65 6.16
N ASP A 24 24.04 -22.38 6.48
CA ASP A 24 24.36 -21.87 7.81
C ASP A 24 23.39 -22.45 8.87
N PRO A 25 23.85 -22.62 10.12
CA PRO A 25 22.96 -22.98 11.22
C PRO A 25 21.84 -21.93 11.31
N VAL A 26 20.60 -22.42 11.49
CA VAL A 26 19.37 -21.63 11.49
C VAL A 26 19.44 -20.51 12.52
N GLN A 27 19.92 -19.36 12.11
CA GLN A 27 19.70 -18.10 12.79
C GLN A 27 18.61 -17.40 12.00
N GLU A 28 17.49 -17.08 12.66
CA GLU A 28 16.38 -16.35 12.05
C GLU A 28 16.81 -14.90 11.79
N ASP A 29 17.55 -14.67 10.70
CA ASP A 29 17.79 -13.33 10.18
C ASP A 29 16.64 -12.95 9.25
N HIS A 30 15.82 -12.00 9.69
CA HIS A 30 14.71 -11.43 8.90
C HIS A 30 15.13 -10.20 8.09
N SER A 31 16.44 -9.98 7.92
CA SER A 31 16.95 -8.91 7.07
C SER A 31 16.58 -9.15 5.60
N TRP A 32 16.49 -8.06 4.84
CA TRP A 32 16.32 -8.14 3.39
C TRP A 32 17.50 -8.85 2.70
N MET A 33 18.69 -8.83 3.33
CA MET A 33 19.87 -9.52 2.83
C MET A 33 19.69 -11.03 2.92
N ALA A 34 19.19 -11.53 4.05
CA ALA A 34 18.89 -12.95 4.23
C ALA A 34 17.78 -13.43 3.28
N GLU A 35 16.71 -12.65 3.08
CA GLU A 35 15.66 -13.02 2.09
C GLU A 35 16.24 -13.05 0.65
N ASN A 36 17.10 -12.08 0.30
CA ASN A 36 17.78 -12.06 -0.99
C ASN A 36 18.67 -13.28 -1.16
N GLU A 37 19.50 -13.60 -0.16
CA GLU A 37 20.39 -14.75 -0.17
C GLU A 37 19.60 -16.05 -0.38
N TRP A 38 18.55 -16.25 0.42
CA TRP A 38 17.67 -17.41 0.31
C TRP A 38 17.03 -17.51 -1.09
N THR A 39 16.52 -16.38 -1.61
CA THR A 39 15.89 -16.33 -2.93
C THR A 39 16.87 -16.64 -4.04
N ILE A 40 18.08 -16.06 -3.99
CA ILE A 40 19.16 -16.31 -4.96
C ILE A 40 19.56 -17.79 -4.93
N ALA A 41 19.81 -18.35 -3.75
CA ALA A 41 20.15 -19.76 -3.58
C ALA A 41 19.03 -20.68 -4.12
N SER A 42 17.77 -20.32 -3.85
CA SER A 42 16.59 -21.05 -4.31
C SER A 42 16.46 -21.06 -5.84
N ILE A 43 16.63 -19.91 -6.48
CA ILE A 43 16.64 -19.78 -7.95
C ILE A 43 17.77 -20.60 -8.56
N LEU A 44 19.00 -20.44 -8.06
CA LEU A 44 20.16 -21.16 -8.60
C LEU A 44 19.98 -22.68 -8.49
N ARG A 45 19.53 -23.15 -7.32
CA ARG A 45 19.27 -24.57 -7.10
C ARG A 45 18.23 -25.12 -8.06
N CYS A 46 17.11 -24.42 -8.24
CA CYS A 46 16.04 -24.91 -9.11
C CYS A 46 16.44 -24.89 -10.59
N VAL A 47 17.24 -23.90 -11.01
CA VAL A 47 17.76 -23.80 -12.38
C VAL A 47 18.77 -24.91 -12.65
N GLU A 48 19.68 -25.17 -11.71
CA GLU A 48 20.67 -26.24 -11.79
C GLU A 48 20.01 -27.62 -11.89
N SER A 49 18.94 -27.86 -11.12
CA SER A 49 18.22 -29.14 -11.11
C SER A 49 17.14 -29.26 -12.18
N GLY A 50 16.82 -28.19 -12.92
CA GLY A 50 15.69 -28.15 -13.84
C GLY A 50 14.33 -28.33 -13.16
N SER A 51 14.21 -28.00 -11.87
CA SER A 51 13.03 -28.26 -11.04
C SER A 51 12.32 -27.00 -10.55
N CYS A 52 12.47 -25.87 -11.25
CA CYS A 52 11.80 -24.63 -10.88
C CYS A 52 10.28 -24.77 -10.96
N SER A 53 9.58 -24.18 -9.99
CA SER A 53 8.12 -24.03 -10.07
C SER A 53 7.73 -23.00 -11.15
N GLN A 54 6.45 -22.98 -11.53
CA GLN A 54 5.93 -22.19 -12.66
C GLN A 54 6.35 -20.70 -12.65
N ASN A 55 6.41 -20.08 -11.47
CA ASN A 55 6.72 -18.66 -11.32
C ASN A 55 8.07 -18.37 -10.63
N GLN A 56 8.80 -19.41 -10.19
CA GLN A 56 10.04 -19.23 -9.44
C GLN A 56 11.14 -18.52 -10.25
N THR A 57 11.15 -18.68 -11.57
CA THR A 57 12.11 -18.01 -12.47
C THR A 57 11.68 -16.62 -12.93
N LYS A 58 10.55 -16.11 -12.44
CA LYS A 58 10.07 -14.75 -12.71
C LYS A 58 10.39 -13.90 -11.49
N VAL A 59 11.43 -13.07 -11.61
CA VAL A 59 11.97 -12.28 -10.51
C VAL A 59 11.36 -10.88 -10.53
N VAL A 60 10.91 -10.41 -9.37
CA VAL A 60 10.50 -9.01 -9.16
C VAL A 60 11.51 -8.32 -8.26
N ILE A 61 12.05 -7.18 -8.67
CA ILE A 61 12.93 -6.38 -7.80
C ILE A 61 12.07 -5.36 -7.05
N LEU A 62 12.14 -5.41 -5.72
CA LEU A 62 11.41 -4.54 -4.79
C LEU A 62 12.38 -3.48 -4.26
N ALA A 63 12.47 -2.35 -4.96
CA ALA A 63 13.41 -1.28 -4.66
C ALA A 63 12.79 -0.12 -3.88
N ALA A 64 11.46 0.07 -3.97
CA ALA A 64 10.77 1.16 -3.28
C ALA A 64 10.93 1.04 -1.75
N ASN A 65 11.17 2.17 -1.08
CA ASN A 65 11.40 2.25 0.36
C ASN A 65 10.31 1.57 1.22
N PRO A 66 9.00 1.63 0.88
CA PRO A 66 7.98 0.93 1.67
C PRO A 66 8.22 -0.58 1.83
N PHE A 67 8.79 -1.26 0.84
CA PHE A 67 9.11 -2.70 0.93
C PHE A 67 10.14 -3.00 2.02
N ARG A 68 11.17 -2.15 2.16
CA ARG A 68 12.16 -2.25 3.23
C ARG A 68 11.58 -1.77 4.57
N GLY A 69 10.65 -0.83 4.53
CA GLY A 69 9.90 -0.38 5.70
C GLY A 69 9.19 -1.52 6.41
N VAL A 70 8.51 -2.40 5.65
CA VAL A 70 7.82 -3.58 6.20
C VAL A 70 8.76 -4.46 7.04
N LEU A 71 9.99 -4.68 6.59
CA LEU A 71 10.99 -5.48 7.31
C LEU A 71 11.48 -4.82 8.61
N ARG A 72 11.35 -3.50 8.72
CA ARG A 72 11.65 -2.73 9.94
C ARG A 72 10.44 -2.59 10.86
N GLY A 73 9.29 -3.15 10.49
CA GLY A 73 8.05 -3.02 11.24
C GLY A 73 7.24 -1.76 10.94
N ASP A 74 7.51 -1.06 9.82
CA ASP A 74 6.68 0.06 9.40
C ASP A 74 5.24 -0.43 9.13
N ASN A 75 4.26 0.34 9.59
CA ASN A 75 2.84 0.00 9.58
C ASN A 75 1.97 1.10 8.94
N GLY A 76 2.61 2.07 8.26
CA GLY A 76 1.90 3.11 7.51
C GLY A 76 1.15 2.55 6.30
N GLY A 77 0.33 3.38 5.65
CA GLY A 77 -0.46 2.96 4.49
C GLY A 77 0.40 2.40 3.35
N GLU A 78 1.54 3.05 3.08
CA GLU A 78 2.52 2.59 2.10
C GLU A 78 3.11 1.21 2.47
N ALA A 79 3.36 0.97 3.76
CA ALA A 79 3.91 -0.29 4.25
C ALA A 79 2.88 -1.42 4.19
N ILE A 80 1.62 -1.16 4.53
CA ILE A 80 0.51 -2.13 4.36
C ILE A 80 0.37 -2.53 2.90
N TRP A 81 0.50 -1.56 1.98
CA TRP A 81 0.47 -1.80 0.55
C TRP A 81 1.65 -2.65 0.05
N ALA A 82 2.86 -2.29 0.48
CA ALA A 82 4.06 -3.06 0.16
C ALA A 82 3.98 -4.50 0.71
N ASN A 83 3.55 -4.68 1.96
CA ASN A 83 3.42 -5.99 2.59
C ASN A 83 2.39 -6.87 1.86
N SER A 84 1.25 -6.30 1.47
CA SER A 84 0.24 -7.01 0.66
C SER A 84 0.83 -7.51 -0.66
N THR A 85 1.66 -6.69 -1.30
CA THR A 85 2.34 -7.06 -2.55
C THR A 85 3.34 -8.21 -2.32
N VAL A 86 4.13 -8.17 -1.24
CA VAL A 86 5.06 -9.25 -0.87
C VAL A 86 4.32 -10.56 -0.58
N ILE A 87 3.21 -10.51 0.17
CA ILE A 87 2.38 -11.69 0.45
C ILE A 87 1.84 -12.29 -0.85
N ALA A 88 1.31 -11.45 -1.75
CA ALA A 88 0.80 -11.89 -3.04
C ALA A 88 1.89 -12.54 -3.90
N LEU A 89 3.07 -11.92 -4.01
CA LEU A 89 4.22 -12.48 -4.74
C LEU A 89 4.58 -13.87 -4.22
N ARG A 90 4.68 -14.01 -2.90
CA ARG A 90 5.01 -15.28 -2.24
C ARG A 90 3.96 -16.36 -2.50
N ARG A 91 2.67 -16.03 -2.38
CA ARG A 91 1.56 -16.98 -2.61
C ARG A 91 1.44 -17.43 -4.06
N LEU A 92 1.75 -16.55 -5.00
CA LEU A 92 1.78 -16.85 -6.43
C LEU A 92 3.07 -17.57 -6.87
N GLY A 93 4.03 -17.76 -5.95
CA GLY A 93 5.28 -18.46 -6.22
C GLY A 93 6.29 -17.66 -7.05
N TYR A 94 6.16 -16.33 -7.11
CA TYR A 94 7.18 -15.46 -7.71
C TYR A 94 8.38 -15.35 -6.78
N SER A 95 9.56 -15.25 -7.39
CA SER A 95 10.77 -14.85 -6.65
C SER A 95 10.84 -13.33 -6.60
N PHE A 96 11.30 -12.77 -5.49
CA PHE A 96 11.52 -11.33 -5.38
C PHE A 96 12.81 -11.02 -4.63
N LEU A 97 13.43 -9.89 -4.99
CA LEU A 97 14.68 -9.44 -4.41
C LEU A 97 14.53 -7.99 -3.97
N TYR A 98 14.96 -7.65 -2.77
CA TYR A 98 14.97 -6.29 -2.28
C TYR A 98 16.21 -5.54 -2.78
N ALA A 99 16.01 -4.30 -3.22
CA ALA A 99 17.09 -3.37 -3.49
C ALA A 99 17.06 -2.20 -2.48
N SER A 100 18.24 -1.75 -2.09
CA SER A 100 18.42 -0.67 -1.11
C SER A 100 18.77 0.68 -1.73
N SER A 101 19.14 0.66 -3.01
CA SER A 101 19.54 1.80 -3.82
C SER A 101 19.45 1.45 -5.31
N ARG A 102 19.45 2.46 -6.17
CA ARG A 102 19.48 2.32 -7.64
C ARG A 102 20.66 1.49 -8.17
N ASP A 103 21.84 1.65 -7.57
CA ASP A 103 23.01 0.88 -7.96
C ASP A 103 22.82 -0.61 -7.63
N HIS A 104 22.25 -0.90 -6.46
CA HIS A 104 21.91 -2.25 -6.05
C HIS A 104 20.79 -2.85 -6.95
N THR A 105 19.75 -2.07 -7.29
CA THR A 105 18.74 -2.44 -8.29
C THR A 105 19.39 -2.86 -9.61
N SER A 106 20.36 -2.07 -10.08
CA SER A 106 21.08 -2.34 -11.34
C SER A 106 21.94 -3.62 -11.25
N GLN A 107 22.63 -3.84 -10.14
CA GLN A 107 23.43 -5.05 -9.89
C GLN A 107 22.56 -6.31 -9.91
N LEU A 108 21.43 -6.30 -9.18
CA LEU A 108 20.48 -7.41 -9.16
C LEU A 108 19.90 -7.66 -10.56
N TYR A 109 19.56 -6.59 -11.28
CA TYR A 109 19.11 -6.70 -12.65
C TYR A 109 20.17 -7.33 -13.57
N TYR A 110 21.45 -6.96 -13.46
CA TYR A 110 22.50 -7.56 -14.29
C TYR A 110 22.69 -9.05 -14.01
N MET A 111 22.64 -9.44 -12.73
CA MET A 111 22.76 -10.83 -12.32
C MET A 111 21.59 -11.70 -12.83
N PHE A 112 20.36 -11.16 -12.81
CA PHE A 112 19.15 -11.90 -13.17
C PHE A 112 18.42 -11.38 -14.41
N ARG A 113 19.15 -10.74 -15.33
CA ARG A 113 18.58 -9.96 -16.46
C ARG A 113 17.44 -10.63 -17.21
N ARG A 114 17.60 -11.93 -17.48
CA ARG A 114 16.64 -12.74 -18.23
C ARG A 114 15.42 -13.17 -17.40
N LEU A 115 15.58 -13.20 -16.08
CA LEU A 115 14.56 -13.65 -15.12
C LEU A 115 13.74 -12.49 -14.55
N VAL A 116 14.28 -11.27 -14.53
CA VAL A 116 13.56 -10.10 -14.00
C VAL A 116 12.37 -9.75 -14.89
N SER A 117 11.16 -9.82 -14.34
CA SER A 117 9.91 -9.47 -15.02
C SER A 117 9.53 -8.01 -14.79
N ALA A 118 9.72 -7.51 -13.56
CA ALA A 118 9.35 -6.15 -13.16
C ALA A 118 10.27 -5.61 -12.04
N ILE A 119 10.34 -4.29 -11.94
CA ILE A 119 11.05 -3.55 -10.90
C ILE A 119 10.08 -2.52 -10.33
N PHE A 120 9.80 -2.60 -9.03
CA PHE A 120 8.95 -1.66 -8.31
C PHE A 120 9.83 -0.71 -7.51
N GLU A 121 9.89 0.55 -7.92
CA GLU A 121 10.84 1.53 -7.40
C GLU A 121 10.18 2.87 -7.08
N ASP A 122 10.79 3.65 -6.18
CA ASP A 122 10.28 4.96 -5.82
C ASP A 122 10.35 5.93 -7.01
N VAL A 123 9.39 6.84 -7.12
CA VAL A 123 9.29 7.81 -8.23
C VAL A 123 10.62 8.54 -8.49
N PRO A 124 11.33 9.11 -7.48
CA PRO A 124 12.57 9.83 -7.75
C PRO A 124 13.65 8.96 -8.38
N ASP A 125 13.73 7.69 -7.98
CA ASP A 125 14.73 6.74 -8.49
C ASP A 125 14.39 6.26 -9.90
N VAL A 126 13.11 6.02 -10.20
CA VAL A 126 12.64 5.75 -11.57
C VAL A 126 12.99 6.91 -12.50
N MET A 127 12.66 8.14 -12.10
CA MET A 127 12.95 9.34 -12.88
C MET A 127 14.46 9.53 -13.05
N ALA A 128 15.25 9.36 -11.99
CA ALA A 128 16.69 9.46 -12.05
C ALA A 128 17.29 8.40 -12.98
N CYS A 129 16.90 7.13 -12.86
CA CYS A 129 17.39 6.05 -13.73
C CYS A 129 17.04 6.28 -15.20
N PHE A 130 15.83 6.76 -15.50
CA PHE A 130 15.41 6.99 -16.88
C PHE A 130 16.28 8.03 -17.61
N HIS A 131 16.66 9.11 -16.93
CA HIS A 131 17.52 10.16 -17.47
C HIS A 131 19.01 9.82 -17.40
N ASP A 132 19.39 8.84 -16.57
CA ASP A 132 20.77 8.38 -16.47
C ASP A 132 21.15 7.57 -17.71
N GLN A 133 22.27 7.96 -18.35
CA GLN A 133 22.82 7.23 -19.50
C GLN A 133 23.30 5.82 -19.09
N ASP A 134 23.60 5.67 -17.81
CA ASP A 134 24.04 4.44 -17.17
C ASP A 134 22.90 3.68 -16.47
N CYS A 135 21.71 4.27 -16.37
CA CYS A 135 20.48 3.65 -15.91
C CYS A 135 19.94 2.54 -16.84
N VAL A 136 19.24 3.08 -17.83
CA VAL A 136 18.34 2.37 -18.71
C VAL A 136 19.03 1.81 -19.94
N LEU A 137 18.33 0.89 -20.60
CA LEU A 137 18.72 0.35 -21.90
C LEU A 137 18.89 1.49 -22.92
N ARG A 138 20.09 1.56 -23.53
CA ARG A 138 20.44 2.50 -24.60
C ARG A 138 21.34 1.81 -25.61
N GLU A 139 21.55 2.45 -26.77
CA GLU A 139 22.45 1.92 -27.81
C GLU A 139 23.87 1.68 -27.29
N HIS A 140 24.46 2.65 -26.59
CA HIS A 140 25.79 2.52 -25.98
C HIS A 140 25.79 1.71 -24.67
N ARG A 141 24.61 1.32 -24.18
CA ARG A 141 24.44 0.50 -22.97
C ARG A 141 23.42 -0.62 -23.21
N PRO A 142 23.76 -1.60 -24.06
CA PRO A 142 22.83 -2.66 -24.47
C PRO A 142 22.43 -3.60 -23.32
N HIS A 143 23.07 -3.46 -22.16
CA HIS A 143 22.78 -4.25 -20.96
C HIS A 143 21.87 -3.52 -19.97
N GLY A 144 21.61 -2.21 -20.12
CA GLY A 144 20.82 -1.40 -19.17
C GLY A 144 19.39 -1.91 -18.95
N ILE A 145 18.72 -1.34 -17.96
CA ILE A 145 17.35 -1.73 -17.59
C ILE A 145 16.37 -1.23 -18.67
N PRO A 146 15.60 -2.09 -19.36
CA PRO A 146 14.56 -1.65 -20.27
C PRO A 146 13.53 -0.82 -19.51
N ALA A 147 13.22 0.38 -20.02
CA ALA A 147 12.30 1.30 -19.35
C ALA A 147 10.94 0.65 -19.03
N TRP A 148 10.49 -0.27 -19.88
CA TRP A 148 9.22 -0.98 -19.72
C TRP A 148 9.16 -1.94 -18.53
N LYS A 149 10.30 -2.26 -17.88
CA LYS A 149 10.36 -3.03 -16.64
C LYS A 149 10.30 -2.17 -15.37
N LEU A 150 10.46 -0.84 -15.49
CA LEU A 150 10.50 0.10 -14.36
C LEU A 150 9.10 0.64 -14.05
N PHE A 151 8.54 0.25 -12.91
CA PHE A 151 7.27 0.75 -12.41
C PHE A 151 7.48 1.67 -11.23
N SER A 152 6.77 2.80 -11.24
CA SER A 152 6.74 3.71 -10.11
C SER A 152 5.75 3.20 -9.07
N PHE A 153 6.25 2.85 -7.89
CA PHE A 153 5.42 2.43 -6.75
C PHE A 153 4.90 3.68 -6.01
N HIS A 154 3.80 4.25 -6.50
CA HIS A 154 3.37 5.59 -6.14
C HIS A 154 2.05 5.59 -5.39
N PHE A 155 2.06 6.06 -4.15
CA PHE A 155 0.86 6.04 -3.33
C PHE A 155 -0.23 6.99 -3.85
N TRP A 156 0.09 8.00 -4.67
CA TRP A 156 -0.87 9.04 -5.05
C TRP A 156 -1.50 8.80 -6.43
N GLY A 157 -2.62 9.48 -6.68
CA GLY A 157 -3.37 9.34 -7.95
C GLY A 157 -2.74 10.02 -9.16
N THR A 158 -1.64 10.76 -9.01
CA THR A 158 -0.94 11.39 -10.14
C THR A 158 -0.10 10.36 -10.90
N PRO A 159 -0.03 10.40 -12.23
CA PRO A 159 0.91 9.58 -12.98
C PRO A 159 2.33 10.11 -12.76
N GLU A 160 3.24 9.27 -12.28
CA GLU A 160 4.61 9.66 -11.90
C GLU A 160 5.63 8.66 -12.45
N ASN A 161 5.57 8.39 -13.75
CA ASN A 161 6.50 7.53 -14.46
C ASN A 161 6.79 8.11 -15.86
N PRO A 162 8.02 8.02 -16.39
CA PRO A 162 8.35 8.49 -17.74
C PRO A 162 7.52 7.85 -18.86
N LEU A 163 7.01 6.64 -18.65
CA LEU A 163 6.12 5.94 -19.58
C LEU A 163 4.62 6.22 -19.31
N GLY A 164 4.32 6.96 -18.24
CA GLY A 164 2.98 7.46 -17.92
C GLY A 164 2.16 6.55 -17.01
N LYS A 165 0.83 6.75 -17.08
CA LYS A 165 -0.16 6.18 -16.15
C LYS A 165 -0.11 4.64 -16.02
N LYS A 166 0.09 3.92 -17.14
CA LYS A 166 0.16 2.44 -17.13
C LYS A 166 1.36 1.89 -16.33
N TRP A 167 2.43 2.67 -16.18
CA TRP A 167 3.64 2.29 -15.41
C TRP A 167 3.69 2.94 -14.02
N THR A 168 2.63 3.65 -13.62
CA THR A 168 2.48 4.16 -12.25
C THR A 168 1.52 3.23 -11.51
N LEU A 169 2.03 2.54 -10.50
CA LEU A 169 1.23 1.65 -9.65
C LEU A 169 0.57 2.47 -8.54
N SER A 170 -0.69 2.19 -8.21
CA SER A 170 -1.40 2.86 -7.11
C SER A 170 -2.07 1.87 -6.13
N PRO A 171 -2.20 2.24 -4.85
CA PRO A 171 -2.89 1.44 -3.83
C PRO A 171 -4.42 1.55 -3.92
N GLU A 172 -4.95 2.49 -4.70
CA GLU A 172 -6.39 2.82 -4.76
C GLU A 172 -6.80 3.19 -6.18
N LYS A 173 -8.09 3.05 -6.46
CA LYS A 173 -8.75 3.55 -7.67
C LYS A 173 -9.08 5.04 -7.51
N TYR A 174 -8.06 5.87 -7.39
CA TYR A 174 -8.24 7.31 -7.19
C TYR A 174 -9.11 7.92 -8.29
N ARG A 175 -10.05 8.79 -7.92
CA ARG A 175 -10.92 9.49 -8.86
C ARG A 175 -10.11 10.25 -9.90
N GLY A 176 -10.40 10.00 -11.18
CA GLY A 176 -9.72 10.64 -12.30
C GLY A 176 -8.29 10.16 -12.51
N SER A 177 -7.82 9.18 -11.74
CA SER A 177 -6.56 8.49 -11.99
C SER A 177 -6.81 7.32 -12.93
N GLU A 178 -5.89 7.15 -13.86
CA GLU A 178 -5.80 6.02 -14.78
C GLU A 178 -4.50 5.23 -14.52
N ASN A 179 -3.93 5.40 -13.33
CA ASN A 179 -2.80 4.63 -12.86
C ASN A 179 -3.19 3.14 -12.77
N THR A 180 -2.19 2.28 -12.89
CA THR A 180 -2.39 0.83 -12.74
C THR A 180 -2.68 0.51 -11.28
N TYR A 181 -3.95 0.18 -11.00
CA TYR A 181 -4.39 -0.18 -9.67
C TYR A 181 -3.82 -1.52 -9.24
N LEU A 182 -2.92 -1.50 -8.25
CA LEU A 182 -2.34 -2.68 -7.61
C LEU A 182 -3.12 -3.06 -6.35
N GLY A 183 -3.51 -2.07 -5.55
CA GLY A 183 -4.28 -2.28 -4.34
C GLY A 183 -3.52 -2.98 -3.20
N TYR A 184 -4.19 -3.10 -2.06
CA TYR A 184 -3.67 -3.78 -0.87
C TYR A 184 -4.78 -4.62 -0.24
N SER A 185 -4.41 -5.47 0.72
CA SER A 185 -5.39 -6.26 1.48
C SER A 185 -5.35 -5.89 2.96
N VAL A 186 -6.52 -5.92 3.58
CA VAL A 186 -6.68 -5.78 5.03
C VAL A 186 -6.83 -7.14 5.72
N GLU A 187 -7.01 -8.22 4.95
CA GLU A 187 -7.25 -9.57 5.50
C GLU A 187 -6.13 -10.05 6.44
N PRO A 188 -4.82 -9.83 6.16
CA PRO A 188 -3.77 -10.24 7.09
C PRO A 188 -3.91 -9.60 8.49
N GLN A 189 -4.23 -8.30 8.54
CA GLN A 189 -4.43 -7.57 9.79
C GLN A 189 -5.69 -8.01 10.52
N CYS A 190 -6.76 -8.30 9.78
CA CYS A 190 -8.00 -8.78 10.37
C CYS A 190 -7.89 -10.20 10.91
N ALA A 191 -7.29 -11.10 10.14
CA ALA A 191 -7.12 -12.51 10.52
C ALA A 191 -6.21 -12.68 11.75
N ALA A 192 -5.33 -11.71 12.01
CA ALA A 192 -4.52 -11.68 13.22
C ALA A 192 -5.34 -11.46 14.50
N ARG A 193 -6.66 -11.24 14.41
CA ARG A 193 -7.52 -10.92 15.55
C ARG A 193 -8.81 -11.71 15.54
N SER A 194 -9.29 -11.99 16.74
CA SER A 194 -10.63 -12.51 16.93
C SER A 194 -11.65 -11.39 16.76
N PHE A 195 -12.71 -11.67 16.02
CA PHE A 195 -13.88 -10.82 15.95
C PHE A 195 -14.50 -10.67 17.34
N ILE A 196 -14.84 -9.43 17.73
CA ILE A 196 -15.52 -9.14 18.99
C ILE A 196 -17.01 -8.90 18.69
N PRO A 197 -17.91 -9.79 19.15
CA PRO A 197 -19.35 -9.59 19.01
C PRO A 197 -19.80 -8.26 19.60
N HIS A 198 -20.71 -7.56 18.90
CA HIS A 198 -21.11 -6.21 19.25
C HIS A 198 -21.65 -6.06 20.69
N HIS A 199 -22.40 -7.05 21.19
CA HIS A 199 -22.96 -7.01 22.55
C HIS A 199 -21.89 -7.09 23.67
N LEU A 200 -20.66 -7.52 23.34
CA LEU A 200 -19.52 -7.52 24.26
C LEU A 200 -18.71 -6.22 24.18
N ARG A 201 -19.00 -5.35 23.21
CA ARG A 201 -18.25 -4.11 23.00
C ARG A 201 -18.68 -3.05 24.01
N PRO A 202 -17.71 -2.38 24.69
CA PRO A 202 -18.02 -1.20 25.48
C PRO A 202 -18.77 -0.16 24.66
N HIS A 203 -19.55 0.68 25.33
CA HIS A 203 -20.25 1.80 24.69
C HIS A 203 -19.23 2.91 24.38
N GLN A 204 -18.39 2.68 23.37
CA GLN A 204 -17.35 3.61 22.95
C GLN A 204 -17.28 3.75 21.42
N ALA A 205 -16.81 4.91 20.99
CA ALA A 205 -16.54 5.26 19.60
C ALA A 205 -15.06 5.66 19.46
N TYR A 206 -14.36 5.12 18.47
CA TYR A 206 -12.98 5.49 18.21
C TYR A 206 -12.92 6.62 17.19
N VAL A 207 -12.30 7.73 17.54
CA VAL A 207 -12.10 8.88 16.66
C VAL A 207 -10.82 8.68 15.86
N TYR A 208 -10.95 8.69 14.54
CA TYR A 208 -9.87 8.44 13.61
C TYR A 208 -8.97 9.67 13.48
N ALA A 209 -8.06 9.83 14.44
CA ALA A 209 -7.01 10.85 14.46
C ALA A 209 -5.76 10.33 15.17
N LYS A 210 -4.58 10.74 14.67
CA LYS A 210 -3.27 10.42 15.28
C LYS A 210 -2.51 11.64 15.76
N ASP A 211 -3.02 12.84 15.47
CA ASP A 211 -2.37 14.13 15.69
C ASP A 211 -3.46 15.13 16.11
N ALA A 212 -3.23 15.87 17.19
CA ALA A 212 -4.21 16.81 17.72
C ALA A 212 -4.59 17.87 16.67
N ARG A 213 -3.69 18.25 15.76
CA ARG A 213 -3.96 19.22 14.67
C ARG A 213 -5.06 18.77 13.71
N TYR A 214 -5.53 17.52 13.79
CA TYR A 214 -6.69 17.05 13.02
C TYR A 214 -8.01 17.64 13.55
N PHE A 215 -8.03 18.06 14.81
CA PHE A 215 -9.15 18.71 15.48
C PHE A 215 -9.16 20.24 15.30
N ASN A 216 -8.40 20.76 14.33
CA ASN A 216 -8.29 22.20 14.08
C ASN A 216 -8.20 22.50 12.57
N GLY A 217 -8.65 23.69 12.21
CA GLY A 217 -8.57 24.25 10.87
C GLY A 217 -9.78 23.99 9.99
N SER A 218 -9.72 24.47 8.75
CA SER A 218 -10.85 24.45 7.81
C SER A 218 -11.26 23.05 7.32
N GLN A 219 -10.51 22.00 7.60
CA GLN A 219 -10.84 20.62 7.23
C GLN A 219 -11.42 19.81 8.38
N TYR A 220 -11.40 20.34 9.60
CA TYR A 220 -12.04 19.69 10.75
C TYR A 220 -13.56 19.69 10.56
N ALA A 221 -14.17 18.51 10.57
CA ALA A 221 -15.55 18.33 10.15
C ALA A 221 -16.60 18.69 11.22
N TYR A 222 -16.27 18.47 12.50
CA TYR A 222 -17.23 18.44 13.61
C TYR A 222 -16.69 19.24 14.79
N THR A 223 -17.44 20.18 15.35
CA THR A 223 -16.99 20.94 16.53
C THR A 223 -17.15 20.13 17.83
N PRO A 224 -16.51 20.51 18.96
CA PRO A 224 -16.61 19.77 20.23
C PRO A 224 -18.05 19.44 20.67
N ASP A 225 -18.99 20.38 20.46
CA ASP A 225 -20.41 20.23 20.81
C ASP A 225 -21.15 19.16 19.98
N PHE A 226 -20.59 18.69 18.86
CA PHE A 226 -21.12 17.55 18.11
C PHE A 226 -20.88 16.26 18.87
N PHE A 227 -19.66 16.07 19.36
CA PHE A 227 -19.27 14.91 20.17
C PHE A 227 -20.03 14.89 21.51
N GLU A 228 -20.30 16.05 22.12
CA GLU A 228 -21.11 16.13 23.35
C GLU A 228 -22.55 15.67 23.08
N ALA A 229 -23.18 16.21 22.03
CA ALA A 229 -24.54 15.84 21.66
C ALA A 229 -24.67 14.35 21.29
N ALA A 230 -23.70 13.82 20.52
CA ALA A 230 -23.70 12.42 20.12
C ALA A 230 -23.44 11.48 21.31
N SER A 231 -22.56 11.86 22.24
CA SER A 231 -22.32 11.11 23.48
C SER A 231 -23.58 11.04 24.33
N ALA A 232 -24.28 12.16 24.49
CA ALA A 232 -25.54 12.23 25.23
C ALA A 232 -26.65 11.39 24.58
N ALA A 233 -26.75 11.39 23.25
CA ALA A 233 -27.80 10.68 22.53
C ALA A 233 -27.56 9.17 22.41
N ALA A 234 -26.32 8.76 22.09
CA ALA A 234 -25.97 7.36 21.86
C ALA A 234 -25.44 6.64 23.12
N GLY A 235 -25.14 7.39 24.18
CA GLY A 235 -24.54 6.85 25.40
C GLY A 235 -23.12 6.32 25.17
N VAL A 236 -22.38 6.87 24.20
CA VAL A 236 -21.02 6.42 23.86
C VAL A 236 -19.95 7.37 24.41
N GLN A 237 -18.80 6.82 24.81
CA GLN A 237 -17.58 7.58 25.09
C GLN A 237 -16.71 7.69 23.84
N PHE A 238 -16.20 8.88 23.52
CA PHE A 238 -15.26 9.06 22.43
C PHE A 238 -13.81 8.90 22.89
N LEU A 239 -13.04 8.11 22.16
CA LEU A 239 -11.62 7.84 22.39
C LEU A 239 -10.80 8.28 21.17
N ALA A 240 -9.58 8.78 21.37
CA ALA A 240 -8.63 9.03 20.28
C ALA A 240 -7.21 8.68 20.72
N GLY A 241 -6.36 8.20 19.82
CA GLY A 241 -4.96 7.93 20.10
C GLY A 241 -4.05 8.98 19.45
N VAL A 242 -3.94 10.17 20.05
CA VAL A 242 -3.08 11.25 19.53
C VAL A 242 -1.72 11.27 20.25
N HIS A 243 -0.66 11.61 19.52
CA HIS A 243 0.71 11.62 20.05
C HIS A 243 1.08 12.89 20.83
N ASP A 244 0.27 13.95 20.72
CA ASP A 244 0.55 15.25 21.33
C ASP A 244 0.46 15.21 22.87
N HIS A 245 1.56 15.59 23.53
CA HIS A 245 1.63 15.79 24.98
C HIS A 245 2.52 17.00 25.30
N PRO A 246 2.01 18.06 25.98
CA PRO A 246 0.62 18.23 26.42
C PRO A 246 -0.36 18.40 25.26
N LEU A 247 -1.64 18.13 25.51
CA LEU A 247 -2.70 18.38 24.53
C LEU A 247 -2.91 19.88 24.32
N PRO A 248 -3.13 20.34 23.07
CA PRO A 248 -3.44 21.74 22.80
C PRO A 248 -4.85 22.11 23.27
N GLU A 249 -5.09 23.40 23.55
CA GLU A 249 -6.38 23.91 24.07
C GLU A 249 -7.58 23.62 23.15
N PHE A 250 -7.36 23.55 21.84
CA PHE A 250 -8.43 23.25 20.87
C PHE A 250 -8.83 21.76 20.85
N PHE A 251 -8.10 20.87 21.53
CA PHE A 251 -8.45 19.45 21.57
C PHE A 251 -9.75 19.27 22.36
N PRO A 252 -10.77 18.56 21.82
CA PRO A 252 -12.06 18.43 22.49
C PRO A 252 -11.94 17.74 23.85
N SER A 253 -12.36 18.42 24.92
CA SER A 253 -12.23 17.93 26.30
C SER A 253 -13.08 16.69 26.60
N ASN A 254 -14.10 16.43 25.78
CA ASN A 254 -14.98 15.27 25.85
C ASN A 254 -14.49 14.05 25.07
N ILE A 255 -13.33 14.15 24.41
CA ILE A 255 -12.64 13.01 23.80
C ILE A 255 -11.52 12.57 24.74
N THR A 256 -11.51 11.30 25.13
CA THR A 256 -10.42 10.75 25.94
C THR A 256 -9.23 10.44 25.04
N ASN A 257 -8.11 11.14 25.23
CA ASN A 257 -6.86 10.77 24.58
C ASN A 257 -6.25 9.53 25.27
N VAL A 258 -6.18 8.42 24.56
CA VAL A 258 -5.54 7.17 25.02
C VAL A 258 -4.06 7.09 24.62
N GLY A 259 -3.51 8.16 24.02
CA GLY A 259 -2.11 8.28 23.66
C GLY A 259 -1.74 7.57 22.37
N PHE A 260 -0.49 7.76 21.93
CA PHE A 260 0.07 6.98 20.84
C PHE A 260 0.34 5.54 21.29
N MET A 261 -0.12 4.56 20.50
CA MET A 261 -0.08 3.15 20.89
C MET A 261 0.47 2.26 19.77
N PRO A 262 1.04 1.09 20.11
CA PRO A 262 1.45 0.10 19.12
C PRO A 262 0.27 -0.37 18.25
N THR A 263 0.56 -0.81 17.03
CA THR A 263 -0.42 -1.34 16.06
C THR A 263 -1.38 -2.36 16.67
N THR A 264 -0.85 -3.27 17.49
CA THR A 264 -1.63 -4.34 18.12
C THR A 264 -2.68 -3.76 19.08
N GLU A 265 -2.30 -2.76 19.87
CA GLU A 265 -3.23 -2.09 20.79
C GLU A 265 -4.22 -1.22 20.02
N PHE A 266 -3.76 -0.50 18.99
CA PHE A 266 -4.59 0.37 18.15
C PHE A 266 -5.80 -0.34 17.58
N TYR A 267 -5.60 -1.42 16.81
CA TYR A 267 -6.78 -2.11 16.29
C TYR A 267 -7.54 -2.90 17.36
N GLY A 268 -6.98 -3.07 18.57
CA GLY A 268 -7.72 -3.62 19.71
C GLY A 268 -8.79 -2.63 20.13
N ARG A 269 -8.40 -1.36 20.30
CA ARG A 269 -9.32 -0.25 20.57
C ARG A 269 -10.35 -0.06 19.47
N VAL A 270 -9.95 -0.18 18.21
CA VAL A 270 -10.89 -0.12 17.08
C VAL A 270 -11.89 -1.28 17.16
N ALA A 271 -11.44 -2.52 17.32
CA ALA A 271 -12.32 -3.70 17.38
C ALA A 271 -13.27 -3.68 18.59
N GLU A 272 -12.84 -3.12 19.72
CA GLU A 272 -13.68 -2.89 20.91
C GLU A 272 -14.71 -1.78 20.71
N SER A 273 -14.52 -0.92 19.72
CA SER A 273 -15.41 0.22 19.49
C SER A 273 -16.64 -0.17 18.67
N ARG A 274 -17.75 0.54 18.91
CA ARG A 274 -18.99 0.34 18.16
C ARG A 274 -19.02 1.07 16.83
N VAL A 275 -18.19 2.10 16.69
CA VAL A 275 -18.09 2.93 15.47
C VAL A 275 -16.70 3.56 15.38
N LEU A 276 -16.18 3.68 14.16
CA LEU A 276 -15.02 4.48 13.83
C LEU A 276 -15.49 5.83 13.27
N VAL A 277 -14.97 6.94 13.78
CA VAL A 277 -15.42 8.30 13.44
C VAL A 277 -14.32 9.08 12.76
N GLY A 278 -14.45 9.36 11.46
CA GLY A 278 -13.59 10.29 10.76
C GLY A 278 -13.78 11.73 11.25
N VAL A 279 -12.75 12.56 11.20
CA VAL A 279 -12.82 13.99 11.58
C VAL A 279 -12.51 14.95 10.43
N GLY A 280 -12.37 14.42 9.23
CA GLY A 280 -12.01 15.15 8.02
C GLY A 280 -10.51 15.18 7.74
N ARG A 281 -9.70 14.52 8.58
CA ARG A 281 -8.25 14.35 8.41
C ARG A 281 -7.81 12.95 8.86
N PRO A 282 -6.78 12.36 8.23
CA PRO A 282 -5.89 12.97 7.25
C PRO A 282 -6.54 13.15 5.87
N THR A 283 -6.41 14.34 5.28
CA THR A 283 -6.66 14.62 3.87
C THR A 283 -5.45 15.36 3.36
N MET A 284 -4.67 14.80 2.42
CA MET A 284 -3.48 15.50 1.96
C MET A 284 -3.90 16.57 0.97
N HIS A 285 -4.11 17.78 1.45
CA HIS A 285 -4.05 18.94 0.58
C HIS A 285 -2.75 19.72 0.68
N VAL A 286 -1.85 19.33 1.59
CA VAL A 286 -0.80 20.25 2.02
C VAL A 286 0.52 19.50 2.19
N PHE A 287 1.33 19.63 1.15
CA PHE A 287 2.79 19.86 1.11
C PHE A 287 3.41 19.11 -0.10
N LEU A 288 4.13 19.87 -0.92
CA LEU A 288 4.92 19.46 -2.09
C LEU A 288 4.12 19.18 -3.39
N SER A 289 3.70 20.27 -4.02
CA SER A 289 3.96 20.47 -5.46
C SER A 289 4.14 21.97 -5.69
N MET A 290 5.38 22.44 -5.53
CA MET A 290 5.79 23.75 -6.03
C MET A 290 6.10 23.73 -7.55
N HIS A 291 5.88 22.61 -8.25
CA HIS A 291 6.29 22.45 -9.66
C HIS A 291 5.20 21.98 -10.64
N SER A 292 3.94 21.86 -10.22
CA SER A 292 2.84 21.55 -11.15
C SER A 292 1.85 22.71 -11.21
N ASN A 293 1.81 23.39 -12.37
CA ASN A 293 0.78 24.36 -12.73
C ASN A 293 -0.61 23.71 -12.97
N SER A 294 -0.80 22.45 -12.59
CA SER A 294 -2.10 21.78 -12.66
C SER A 294 -3.00 22.21 -11.49
N ARG A 295 -3.92 23.13 -11.78
CA ARG A 295 -4.82 23.80 -10.84
C ARG A 295 -6.02 22.95 -10.37
N THR A 296 -6.11 21.64 -10.61
CA THR A 296 -7.40 20.94 -10.46
C THR A 296 -7.45 19.61 -9.71
N ASN A 297 -6.36 19.01 -9.22
CA ASN A 297 -6.49 17.69 -8.59
C ASN A 297 -6.26 17.72 -7.08
N GLU A 298 -7.37 17.81 -6.36
CA GLU A 298 -7.48 17.49 -4.94
C GLU A 298 -6.89 16.09 -4.70
N ARG A 299 -5.80 16.02 -3.94
CA ARG A 299 -5.12 14.75 -3.61
C ARG A 299 -5.92 14.08 -2.49
N THR A 300 -6.77 13.14 -2.86
CA THR A 300 -7.49 12.38 -1.84
C THR A 300 -6.59 11.27 -1.32
N ILE A 301 -6.42 11.20 0.01
CA ILE A 301 -5.79 10.05 0.65
C ILE A 301 -6.92 9.08 0.98
N SER A 302 -6.78 7.82 0.59
CA SER A 302 -7.50 6.72 1.23
C SER A 302 -6.52 6.05 2.18
N SER A 303 -6.88 5.99 3.46
CA SER A 303 -6.11 5.26 4.46
C SER A 303 -6.66 3.84 4.60
N PRO A 304 -5.83 2.83 4.90
CA PRO A 304 -6.33 1.49 5.21
C PRO A 304 -7.28 1.42 6.41
N THR A 305 -7.14 2.32 7.39
CA THR A 305 -7.81 2.21 8.70
C THR A 305 -9.34 2.05 8.61
N PRO A 306 -10.09 2.82 7.80
CA PRO A 306 -11.52 2.58 7.66
C PRO A 306 -11.88 1.21 7.05
N TYR A 307 -11.10 0.68 6.11
CA TYR A 307 -11.32 -0.70 5.62
C TYR A 307 -11.06 -1.74 6.70
N GLU A 308 -10.01 -1.53 7.51
CA GLU A 308 -9.69 -2.40 8.64
C GLU A 308 -10.78 -2.37 9.71
N ALA A 309 -11.39 -1.21 9.96
CA ALA A 309 -12.54 -1.09 10.86
C ALA A 309 -13.73 -1.90 10.36
N LEU A 310 -14.11 -1.78 9.07
CA LEU A 310 -15.21 -2.58 8.49
C LEU A 310 -14.94 -4.09 8.63
N CYS A 311 -13.70 -4.48 8.40
CA CYS A 311 -13.26 -5.87 8.54
C CYS A 311 -13.32 -6.38 9.99
N LEU A 312 -13.13 -5.50 10.98
CA LEU A 312 -13.33 -5.79 12.40
C LEU A 312 -14.82 -5.70 12.83
N GLY A 313 -15.73 -5.48 11.87
CA GLY A 313 -17.16 -5.28 12.10
C GLY A 313 -17.47 -3.96 12.79
N VAL A 314 -16.70 -2.91 12.49
CA VAL A 314 -16.86 -1.56 13.05
C VAL A 314 -17.27 -0.62 11.90
N PRO A 315 -18.51 -0.10 11.89
CA PRO A 315 -18.96 0.84 10.87
C PRO A 315 -18.16 2.15 10.92
N PHE A 316 -18.09 2.85 9.78
CA PHE A 316 -17.32 4.08 9.63
C PHE A 316 -18.20 5.29 9.36
N ILE A 317 -18.04 6.35 10.15
CA ILE A 317 -18.59 7.68 9.84
C ILE A 317 -17.57 8.42 8.97
N ASN A 318 -17.94 8.67 7.71
CA ASN A 318 -17.11 9.31 6.70
C ASN A 318 -17.52 10.77 6.49
N PRO A 319 -16.70 11.75 6.90
CA PRO A 319 -16.99 13.16 6.68
C PRO A 319 -16.95 13.55 5.21
N ILE A 320 -17.97 14.28 4.74
CA ILE A 320 -18.01 14.94 3.43
C ILE A 320 -17.62 16.41 3.61
N LEU A 321 -16.45 16.78 3.11
CA LEU A 321 -15.80 18.06 3.35
C LEU A 321 -16.24 19.14 2.37
N SER A 322 -16.51 18.76 1.13
CA SER A 322 -17.12 19.62 0.11
C SER A 322 -17.97 18.77 -0.85
N TRP A 323 -18.97 19.41 -1.45
CA TRP A 323 -19.91 18.77 -2.37
C TRP A 323 -20.56 19.82 -3.27
N ASP A 324 -21.20 19.36 -4.34
CA ASP A 324 -22.04 20.23 -5.17
C ASP A 324 -23.37 20.51 -4.45
N LYS A 325 -23.60 21.76 -4.06
CA LYS A 325 -24.83 22.16 -3.36
C LYS A 325 -26.08 22.07 -4.23
N ASN A 326 -25.93 22.12 -5.56
CA ASN A 326 -27.04 21.98 -6.49
C ASN A 326 -27.41 20.52 -6.76
N ASP A 327 -26.50 19.59 -6.44
CA ASP A 327 -26.66 18.15 -6.63
C ASP A 327 -26.02 17.39 -5.44
N PRO A 328 -26.55 17.55 -4.22
CA PRO A 328 -25.90 17.07 -3.00
C PRO A 328 -25.88 15.54 -2.89
N THR A 329 -26.69 14.82 -3.66
CA THR A 329 -26.74 13.35 -3.66
C THR A 329 -25.68 12.72 -4.56
N ASN A 330 -25.03 13.51 -5.42
CA ASN A 330 -24.04 13.02 -6.36
C ASN A 330 -22.69 12.75 -5.68
N LYS A 331 -22.54 11.52 -5.18
CA LYS A 331 -21.33 11.02 -4.52
C LYS A 331 -20.06 11.22 -5.34
N THR A 332 -20.16 11.22 -6.67
CA THR A 332 -18.98 11.47 -7.52
C THR A 332 -18.43 12.88 -7.31
N ARG A 333 -19.27 13.87 -6.96
CA ARG A 333 -18.88 15.26 -6.71
C ARG A 333 -18.52 15.56 -5.25
N TRP A 334 -18.57 14.56 -4.38
CA TRP A 334 -18.15 14.72 -2.98
C TRP A 334 -16.63 14.66 -2.86
N ASN A 335 -16.07 15.57 -2.08
CA ASN A 335 -14.76 15.42 -1.47
C ASN A 335 -14.99 14.92 -0.04
N SER A 336 -14.47 13.74 0.26
CA SER A 336 -14.67 13.08 1.55
C SER A 336 -13.33 12.69 2.16
N GLN A 337 -13.32 12.41 3.47
CA GLN A 337 -12.11 11.90 4.11
C GLN A 337 -11.63 10.59 3.48
N HIS A 338 -12.55 9.72 3.08
CA HIS A 338 -12.22 8.47 2.40
C HIS A 338 -12.98 8.33 1.08
N ASP A 339 -12.31 8.61 -0.05
CA ASP A 339 -12.98 8.74 -1.36
C ASP A 339 -13.66 7.46 -1.84
N THR A 340 -12.99 6.32 -1.67
CA THR A 340 -13.50 5.05 -2.17
C THR A 340 -14.73 4.58 -1.38
N LEU A 341 -14.68 4.72 -0.04
CA LEU A 341 -15.73 4.26 0.87
C LEU A 341 -16.98 5.12 0.87
N LYS A 342 -16.94 6.36 0.35
CA LYS A 342 -18.16 7.19 0.25
C LYS A 342 -19.26 6.55 -0.60
N HIS A 343 -18.89 5.61 -1.47
CA HIS A 343 -19.81 4.86 -2.32
C HIS A 343 -20.55 3.75 -1.59
N LEU A 344 -20.11 3.36 -0.39
CA LEU A 344 -20.90 2.50 0.48
C LEU A 344 -21.98 3.31 1.20
N ASP A 345 -22.97 2.58 1.70
CA ASP A 345 -24.11 3.09 2.45
C ASP A 345 -24.18 2.39 3.82
N PRO A 346 -25.02 2.87 4.75
CA PRO A 346 -25.34 2.16 5.97
C PRO A 346 -25.79 0.71 5.68
N PRO A 347 -25.47 -0.26 6.55
CA PRO A 347 -24.89 -0.06 7.88
C PRO A 347 -23.35 0.03 7.91
N TYR A 348 -22.66 -0.01 6.76
CA TYR A 348 -21.19 -0.04 6.73
C TYR A 348 -20.57 1.35 6.86
N VAL A 349 -21.04 2.30 6.03
CA VAL A 349 -20.48 3.65 5.96
C VAL A 349 -21.59 4.69 6.07
N TYR A 350 -21.42 5.61 7.01
CA TYR A 350 -22.31 6.73 7.28
C TYR A 350 -21.65 8.01 6.77
N ASN A 351 -22.09 8.51 5.62
CA ASN A 351 -21.56 9.73 5.04
C ASN A 351 -22.25 10.95 5.66
N VAL A 352 -21.48 11.84 6.29
CA VAL A 352 -22.02 13.00 7.02
C VAL A 352 -21.38 14.28 6.51
N PHE A 353 -22.22 15.24 6.10
CA PHE A 353 -21.73 16.54 5.63
C PHE A 353 -21.06 17.34 6.74
N LYS A 354 -19.94 17.99 6.41
CA LYS A 354 -19.24 18.87 7.34
C LYS A 354 -20.20 19.96 7.86
N GLY A 355 -20.22 20.12 9.18
CA GLY A 355 -21.10 21.07 9.86
C GLY A 355 -22.55 20.61 10.07
N ASP A 356 -22.91 19.39 9.64
CA ASP A 356 -24.23 18.81 9.90
C ASP A 356 -24.27 18.10 11.26
N LYS A 357 -24.64 18.86 12.30
CA LYS A 357 -24.69 18.34 13.69
C LYS A 357 -25.71 17.23 13.85
N GLU A 358 -26.90 17.42 13.30
CA GLU A 358 -27.98 16.45 13.43
C GLU A 358 -27.63 15.16 12.68
N GLY A 359 -27.12 15.27 11.45
CA GLY A 359 -26.63 14.12 10.69
C GLY A 359 -25.52 13.36 11.41
N PHE A 360 -24.58 14.06 12.06
CA PHE A 360 -23.53 13.43 12.87
C PHE A 360 -24.10 12.66 14.06
N VAL A 361 -24.99 13.27 14.85
CA VAL A 361 -25.61 12.62 16.01
C VAL A 361 -26.40 11.39 15.58
N ASN A 362 -27.22 11.52 14.54
CA ASN A 362 -28.01 10.41 14.00
C ASN A 362 -27.11 9.28 13.48
N ALA A 363 -26.02 9.60 12.78
CA ALA A 363 -25.07 8.59 12.31
C ALA A 363 -24.38 7.85 13.46
N VAL A 364 -23.99 8.53 14.54
CA VAL A 364 -23.41 7.87 15.71
C VAL A 364 -24.44 6.96 16.39
N VAL A 365 -25.67 7.44 16.61
CA VAL A 365 -26.74 6.64 17.21
C VAL A 365 -27.02 5.40 16.37
N ASP A 366 -27.19 5.56 15.06
CA ASP A 366 -27.54 4.47 14.16
C ASP A 366 -26.40 3.45 14.05
N ALA A 367 -25.17 3.91 13.80
CA ALA A 367 -24.00 3.04 13.69
C ALA A 367 -23.70 2.28 14.98
N SER A 368 -23.95 2.92 16.14
CA SER A 368 -23.73 2.28 17.44
C SER A 368 -24.82 1.28 17.84
N SER A 369 -25.98 1.29 17.18
CA SER A 369 -27.10 0.39 17.47
C SER A 369 -27.35 -0.66 16.39
N HIS A 370 -26.76 -0.51 15.20
CA HIS A 370 -26.86 -1.45 14.08
C HIS A 370 -25.52 -2.14 13.81
N PRO A 371 -25.20 -3.25 14.50
CA PRO A 371 -23.96 -3.96 14.30
C PRO A 371 -23.81 -4.47 12.86
N ILE A 372 -22.56 -4.48 12.39
CA ILE A 372 -22.19 -5.19 11.18
C ILE A 372 -21.33 -6.41 11.53
N GLU A 373 -21.43 -7.43 10.70
CA GLU A 373 -20.45 -8.52 10.69
C GLU A 373 -19.13 -8.03 10.08
N SER A 374 -18.07 -8.83 10.23
CA SER A 374 -16.79 -8.62 9.55
C SER A 374 -17.01 -8.45 8.04
N PHE A 375 -16.63 -7.29 7.50
CA PHE A 375 -16.85 -6.95 6.09
C PHE A 375 -15.55 -6.54 5.40
N VAL A 376 -15.14 -7.34 4.41
CA VAL A 376 -13.99 -7.04 3.53
C VAL A 376 -14.51 -6.84 2.13
N LEU A 377 -14.26 -5.66 1.55
CA LEU A 377 -14.60 -5.39 0.16
C LEU A 377 -13.82 -6.33 -0.76
N ASP A 378 -14.45 -6.76 -1.85
CA ASP A 378 -13.83 -7.72 -2.77
C ASP A 378 -12.48 -7.24 -3.31
N ASP A 379 -12.35 -5.95 -3.63
CA ASP A 379 -11.08 -5.36 -4.08
C ASP A 379 -9.96 -5.39 -3.03
N MET A 380 -10.31 -5.46 -1.73
CA MET A 380 -9.39 -5.51 -0.59
C MET A 380 -9.11 -6.93 -0.10
N ARG A 381 -9.64 -7.95 -0.78
CA ARG A 381 -9.28 -9.35 -0.52
C ARG A 381 -7.88 -9.65 -1.05
N MET A 382 -7.18 -10.54 -0.36
CA MET A 382 -5.84 -10.95 -0.75
C MET A 382 -5.84 -11.64 -2.11
N SER A 383 -6.88 -12.43 -2.42
CA SER A 383 -7.08 -13.03 -3.74
C SER A 383 -7.20 -12.00 -4.87
N SER A 384 -7.84 -10.86 -4.61
CA SER A 384 -7.97 -9.78 -5.59
C SER A 384 -6.65 -9.04 -5.82
N VAL A 385 -5.86 -8.82 -4.76
CA VAL A 385 -4.50 -8.29 -4.88
C VAL A 385 -3.60 -9.29 -5.62
N GLU A 386 -3.69 -10.58 -5.31
CA GLU A 386 -2.98 -11.65 -6.01
C GLU A 386 -3.29 -11.62 -7.51
N ALA A 387 -4.56 -11.53 -7.89
CA ALA A 387 -4.97 -11.41 -9.29
C ALA A 387 -4.36 -10.17 -9.98
N ARG A 388 -4.35 -9.01 -9.30
CA ARG A 388 -3.76 -7.78 -9.86
C ARG A 388 -2.23 -7.85 -9.95
N VAL A 389 -1.55 -8.40 -8.96
CA VAL A 389 -0.10 -8.65 -8.99
C VAL A 389 0.26 -9.56 -10.16
N ALA A 390 -0.46 -10.68 -10.32
CA ALA A 390 -0.23 -11.58 -11.45
C ALA A 390 -0.48 -10.88 -12.78
N ALA A 391 -1.59 -10.14 -12.92
CA ALA A 391 -1.88 -9.39 -14.13
C ALA A 391 -0.76 -8.39 -14.47
N ILE A 392 -0.22 -7.68 -13.49
CA ILE A 392 0.92 -6.77 -13.68
C ILE A 392 2.17 -7.55 -14.11
N ILE A 393 2.53 -8.66 -13.46
CA ILE A 393 3.78 -9.36 -13.78
C ILE A 393 3.71 -10.09 -15.14
N GLU A 394 2.54 -10.62 -15.49
CA GLU A 394 2.35 -11.44 -16.70
C GLU A 394 2.02 -10.61 -17.95
N THR A 395 1.72 -9.31 -17.80
CA THR A 395 1.47 -8.44 -18.94
C THR A 395 2.73 -8.30 -19.81
N ASN A 396 2.55 -8.33 -21.15
CA ASN A 396 3.63 -8.09 -22.10
C ASN A 396 3.95 -6.59 -22.20
N TRP A 397 4.58 -6.05 -21.16
CA TRP A 397 4.93 -4.63 -21.08
C TRP A 397 5.88 -4.18 -22.17
N LYS A 398 6.66 -5.09 -22.77
CA LYS A 398 7.49 -4.77 -23.92
C LYS A 398 6.64 -4.38 -25.13
N ALA A 399 5.54 -5.09 -25.38
CA ALA A 399 4.61 -4.76 -26.46
C ALA A 399 3.89 -3.44 -26.18
N GLU A 400 3.37 -3.25 -24.97
CA GLU A 400 2.73 -1.99 -24.53
C GLU A 400 3.67 -0.78 -24.69
N ALA A 401 4.93 -0.96 -24.32
CA ALA A 401 5.94 0.08 -24.49
C ALA A 401 6.31 0.31 -25.96
N ALA A 402 6.25 -0.72 -26.81
CA ALA A 402 6.48 -0.57 -28.24
C ALA A 402 5.39 0.27 -28.91
N GLU A 403 4.13 0.05 -28.53
CA GLU A 403 2.99 0.86 -28.97
C GLU A 403 3.15 2.31 -28.51
N LEU A 404 3.43 2.54 -27.23
CA LEU A 404 3.68 3.88 -26.70
C LEU A 404 4.84 4.58 -27.43
N LEU A 405 5.93 3.88 -27.71
CA LEU A 405 7.06 4.45 -28.44
C LEU A 405 6.67 4.84 -29.88
N ALA A 406 5.85 4.03 -30.55
CA ALA A 406 5.33 4.35 -31.89
C ALA A 406 4.43 5.59 -31.86
N GLU A 407 3.54 5.70 -30.88
CA GLU A 407 2.67 6.88 -30.67
C GLU A 407 3.49 8.15 -30.42
N ARG A 408 4.52 8.09 -29.55
CA ARG A 408 5.43 9.21 -29.28
C ARG A 408 6.23 9.63 -30.52
N LYS A 409 6.68 8.66 -31.33
CA LYS A 409 7.36 8.94 -32.61
C LYS A 409 6.43 9.62 -33.62
N ALA A 410 5.17 9.19 -33.71
CA ALA A 410 4.20 9.75 -34.65
C ALA A 410 3.72 11.16 -34.23
N SER A 411 3.48 11.37 -32.93
CA SER A 411 3.00 12.66 -32.40
C SER A 411 4.10 13.70 -32.18
N GLY A 412 5.36 13.27 -32.03
CA GLY A 412 6.46 14.12 -31.59
C GLY A 412 6.39 14.52 -30.11
N SER A 413 5.46 13.93 -29.34
CA SER A 413 5.25 14.23 -27.91
C SER A 413 5.86 13.15 -27.01
N GLY A 414 6.35 13.55 -25.84
CA GLY A 414 6.94 12.65 -24.85
C GLY A 414 8.38 12.22 -25.14
N GLU A 415 9.07 11.72 -24.12
CA GLU A 415 10.46 11.28 -24.24
C GLU A 415 10.57 9.91 -24.91
N LYS A 416 11.57 9.75 -25.80
CA LYS A 416 11.85 8.49 -26.51
C LYS A 416 12.71 7.56 -25.65
N PHE A 417 12.58 6.26 -25.86
CA PHE A 417 13.31 5.22 -25.13
C PHE A 417 13.60 4.01 -26.04
N TRP A 418 14.33 3.02 -25.50
CA TRP A 418 14.74 1.79 -26.19
C TRP A 418 13.99 0.56 -25.67
N LEU A 419 13.79 -0.45 -26.53
CA LEU A 419 12.95 -1.64 -26.30
C LEU A 419 13.72 -2.95 -26.10
#